data_AF-A0A956ZBA3-F1
#
_entry.id   AF-A0A956ZBA3-F1
#
_cell.length_a   1.000
_cell.length_b   1.000
_cell.length_c   1.000
_cell.angle_alpha   90.00
_cell.angle_beta   90.00
_cell.angle_gamma   90.00
#
_symmetry.space_group_name_H-M   'P 1'
#
loop_
_entity.id
_entity.type
_entity.pdbx_description
1 polymer ?
#
loop_
_entity_poly.entity_id
_entity_poly.type
_entity_poly.pdbx_seq_one_letter_code
_entity_poly.pdbx_strand_id
1 'polypeptide(L)'
;MTRNYRFSIFINDDEIYSGGFEEVPEKKRASITNDLAEWSGSLGKRGLNELIYSHLAWYEEKDLFCSDCGARAEGGEGGKCARCGGGLVTRYVHERSKRLDMIMTCVGMITEVKITEA
;
A
#
# COMPACT_ATOMS: atom_id res chain seq x y z
N MET A 1 12.67 7.17 -20.06
CA MET A 1 11.47 6.50 -20.60
C MET A 1 10.88 5.68 -19.47
N THR A 2 9.71 6.05 -18.96
CA THR A 2 9.00 5.25 -17.96
C THR A 2 8.45 4.04 -18.69
N ARG A 3 8.97 2.85 -18.40
CA ARG A 3 8.42 1.60 -18.95
C ARG A 3 7.04 1.41 -18.32
N ASN A 4 6.01 1.26 -19.15
CA ASN A 4 4.69 0.88 -18.66
C ASN A 4 4.71 -0.63 -18.46
N TYR A 5 4.66 -1.04 -17.20
CA TYR A 5 4.51 -2.44 -16.84
C TYR A 5 3.11 -2.67 -16.30
N ARG A 6 2.54 -3.82 -16.67
CA ARG A 6 1.38 -4.40 -16.00
C ARG A 6 1.86 -5.53 -15.11
N PHE A 7 1.43 -5.51 -13.86
CA PHE A 7 1.78 -6.49 -12.84
C PHE A 7 0.58 -7.38 -12.56
N SER A 8 0.78 -8.69 -12.52
CA SER A 8 -0.18 -9.65 -12.01
C SER A 8 0.41 -10.37 -10.80
N ILE A 9 -0.29 -10.33 -9.66
CA ILE A 9 0.15 -10.91 -8.37
C ILE A 9 -0.69 -12.16 -8.09
N PHE A 10 -0.04 -13.25 -7.72
CA PHE A 10 -0.69 -14.55 -7.53
C PHE A 10 -0.46 -15.15 -6.15
N ILE A 11 -1.44 -15.93 -5.70
CA ILE A 11 -1.31 -16.90 -4.61
C ILE A 11 -1.54 -18.29 -5.20
N ASN A 12 -0.48 -19.09 -5.28
CA ASN A 12 -0.46 -20.31 -6.09
C ASN A 12 -0.92 -19.97 -7.52
N ASP A 13 -2.06 -20.50 -7.95
CA ASP A 13 -2.62 -20.30 -9.29
C ASP A 13 -3.67 -19.17 -9.36
N ASP A 14 -4.04 -18.57 -8.22
CA ASP A 14 -5.08 -17.55 -8.14
C ASP A 14 -4.50 -16.13 -8.31
N GLU A 15 -4.95 -15.41 -9.35
CA GLU A 15 -4.61 -14.00 -9.54
C GLU A 15 -5.41 -13.11 -8.57
N ILE A 16 -4.73 -12.46 -7.63
CA ILE A 16 -5.37 -11.57 -6.64
C ILE A 16 -5.34 -10.09 -7.05
N TYR A 17 -4.50 -9.75 -8.04
CA TYR A 17 -4.35 -8.39 -8.53
C TYR A 17 -3.77 -8.40 -9.95
N SER A 18 -4.28 -7.51 -10.82
CA SER A 18 -3.68 -7.21 -12.12
C SER A 18 -3.81 -5.73 -12.47
N GLY A 19 -2.71 -5.01 -12.71
CA GLY A 19 -2.74 -3.59 -13.10
C GLY A 19 -1.39 -2.86 -12.97
N GLY A 20 -1.42 -1.53 -13.11
CA GLY A 20 -0.25 -0.65 -13.07
C GLY A 20 -0.04 0.09 -11.74
N PHE A 21 -0.75 -0.31 -10.69
CA PHE A 21 -0.75 0.32 -9.36
C PHE A 21 -1.27 1.75 -9.40
N GLU A 22 -2.36 1.97 -10.13
CA GLU A 22 -3.02 3.26 -10.26
C GLU A 22 -3.50 3.82 -8.90
N GLU A 23 -3.75 2.94 -7.93
CA GLU A 23 -4.13 3.27 -6.55
C GLU A 23 -2.96 3.81 -5.72
N VAL A 24 -1.73 3.55 -6.15
CA VAL A 24 -0.52 4.02 -5.46
C VAL A 24 -0.22 5.45 -5.89
N PRO A 25 0.06 6.38 -4.96
CA PRO A 25 0.50 7.72 -5.29
C PRO A 25 1.69 7.71 -6.27
N GLU A 26 1.63 8.57 -7.29
CA GLU A 26 2.59 8.60 -8.39
C GLU A 26 4.06 8.60 -7.92
N LYS A 27 4.38 9.39 -6.89
CA LYS A 27 5.72 9.48 -6.29
C LYS A 27 6.27 8.13 -5.79
N LYS A 28 5.40 7.23 -5.33
CA LYS A 28 5.77 5.90 -4.84
C LYS A 28 5.75 4.87 -5.97
N ARG A 29 4.79 4.98 -6.89
CA ARG A 29 4.55 4.03 -7.98
C ARG A 29 5.80 3.75 -8.80
N ALA A 30 6.59 4.76 -9.15
CA ALA A 30 7.80 4.58 -9.95
C ALA A 30 8.84 3.65 -9.28
N SER A 31 9.04 3.78 -7.97
CA SER A 31 9.95 2.88 -7.23
C SER A 31 9.40 1.46 -7.21
N ILE A 32 8.13 1.28 -6.82
CA ILE A 32 7.48 -0.05 -6.79
C ILE A 32 7.60 -0.75 -8.14
N THR A 33 7.29 -0.04 -9.22
CA THR A 33 7.32 -0.56 -10.58
C THR A 33 8.73 -1.01 -10.99
N ASN A 34 9.75 -0.20 -10.70
CA ASN A 34 11.13 -0.54 -11.04
C ASN A 34 11.64 -1.72 -10.20
N ASP A 35 11.40 -1.67 -8.90
CA ASP A 35 11.92 -2.67 -7.96
C ASP A 35 11.24 -4.03 -8.17
N LEU A 36 9.93 -4.07 -8.45
CA LEU A 36 9.26 -5.30 -8.85
C LEU A 36 9.79 -5.83 -10.19
N ALA A 37 10.00 -4.97 -11.19
CA ALA A 37 10.54 -5.37 -12.49
C ALA A 37 11.95 -5.93 -12.41
N GLU A 38 12.78 -5.39 -11.51
CA GLU A 38 14.16 -5.84 -11.32
C GLU A 38 14.22 -7.14 -10.50
N TRP A 39 13.46 -7.23 -9.41
CA TRP A 39 13.69 -8.25 -8.38
C TRP A 39 12.70 -9.40 -8.38
N SER A 40 11.47 -9.24 -8.89
CA SER A 40 10.41 -10.24 -8.68
C SER A 40 10.76 -11.63 -9.21
N GLY A 41 11.45 -11.71 -10.36
CA GLY A 41 11.85 -12.98 -10.98
C GLY A 41 13.02 -13.68 -10.29
N SER A 42 13.78 -12.96 -9.44
CA SER A 42 14.95 -13.49 -8.74
C SER A 42 14.66 -13.85 -7.27
N LEU A 43 13.55 -13.35 -6.72
CA LEU A 43 13.20 -13.54 -5.32
C LEU A 43 12.35 -14.80 -5.13
N GLY A 44 12.72 -15.63 -4.16
CA GLY A 44 11.84 -16.67 -3.65
C GLY A 44 10.66 -16.06 -2.88
N LYS A 45 9.65 -16.89 -2.55
CA LYS A 45 8.41 -16.48 -1.86
C LYS A 45 8.63 -15.48 -0.72
N ARG A 46 9.58 -15.75 0.18
CA ARG A 46 9.88 -14.86 1.31
C ARG A 46 10.28 -13.46 0.86
N GLY A 47 11.29 -13.35 -0.02
CA GLY A 47 11.79 -12.08 -0.50
C GLY A 47 10.75 -11.28 -1.28
N LEU A 48 9.91 -11.96 -2.07
CA LEU A 48 8.83 -11.32 -2.80
C LEU A 48 7.80 -10.66 -1.86
N ASN A 49 7.41 -11.35 -0.79
CA ASN A 49 6.49 -10.80 0.20
C ASN A 49 7.11 -9.65 1.01
N GLU A 50 8.39 -9.75 1.37
CA GLU A 50 9.13 -8.67 2.02
C GLU A 50 9.22 -7.42 1.12
N LEU A 51 9.49 -7.62 -0.18
CA LEU A 51 9.53 -6.53 -1.16
C LEU A 51 8.17 -5.84 -1.29
N ILE A 52 7.09 -6.59 -1.51
CA ILE A 52 5.74 -6.03 -1.64
C ILE A 52 5.31 -5.30 -0.36
N TYR A 53 5.55 -5.90 0.80
CA TYR A 53 5.23 -5.28 2.08
C TYR A 53 5.99 -3.97 2.28
N SER A 54 7.30 -3.94 2.04
CA SER A 54 8.10 -2.74 2.24
C SER A 54 7.64 -1.57 1.35
N HIS A 55 7.23 -1.86 0.11
CA HIS A 55 6.68 -0.88 -0.81
C HIS A 55 5.28 -0.38 -0.45
N LEU A 56 4.47 -1.18 0.23
CA LEU A 56 3.09 -0.87 0.56
C LEU A 56 2.87 -0.56 2.05
N ALA A 57 3.88 -0.64 2.91
CA ALA A 57 3.75 -0.42 4.36
C ALA A 57 3.14 0.95 4.73
N TRP A 58 3.43 1.99 3.93
CA TRP A 58 2.85 3.33 4.09
C TRP A 58 1.31 3.32 4.03
N TYR A 59 0.72 2.38 3.30
CA TYR A 59 -0.72 2.29 3.11
C TYR A 59 -1.45 1.93 4.41
N GLU A 60 -0.77 1.23 5.33
CA GLU A 60 -1.28 0.89 6.67
C GLU A 60 -1.07 2.01 7.71
N GLU A 61 -0.48 3.15 7.32
CA GLU A 61 -0.26 4.27 8.25
C GLU A 61 -1.61 4.75 8.80
N LYS A 62 -1.70 4.77 10.13
CA LYS A 62 -2.84 5.27 10.89
C LYS A 62 -2.40 6.45 11.73
N ASP A 63 -3.29 7.41 11.87
CA ASP A 63 -3.10 8.54 12.76
C ASP A 63 -4.41 8.92 13.46
N LEU A 64 -4.33 9.83 14.40
CA LEU A 64 -5.45 10.40 15.12
C LEU A 64 -6.04 11.55 14.30
N PHE A 65 -7.34 11.49 14.09
CA PHE A 65 -8.13 12.53 13.44
C PHE A 65 -9.27 12.95 14.37
N CYS A 66 -9.64 14.22 14.32
CA CYS A 66 -10.83 14.67 15.02
C CYS A 66 -12.09 14.05 14.39
N SER A 67 -12.97 13.48 15.22
CA SER A 67 -14.26 12.95 14.78
C SER A 67 -15.15 14.00 14.14
N ASP A 68 -15.04 15.24 14.60
CA ASP A 68 -16.01 16.30 14.31
C ASP A 68 -15.55 17.18 13.15
N CYS A 69 -14.29 17.64 13.16
CA CYS A 69 -13.77 18.54 12.13
C CYS A 69 -12.80 17.88 11.14
N GLY A 70 -12.45 16.59 11.34
CA GLY A 70 -11.57 15.83 10.46
C GLY A 70 -10.10 16.26 10.45
N ALA A 71 -9.71 17.24 11.26
CA ALA A 71 -8.31 17.67 11.35
C ALA A 71 -7.44 16.54 11.93
N ARG A 72 -6.27 16.32 11.32
CA ARG A 72 -5.21 15.44 11.87
C ARG A 72 -4.72 16.03 13.19
N ALA A 73 -4.53 15.18 14.20
CA ALA A 73 -4.06 15.62 15.51
C ALA A 73 -2.55 15.87 15.45
N GLU A 74 -2.12 17.11 15.63
CA GLU A 74 -0.72 17.45 15.77
C GLU A 74 -0.37 17.44 17.27
N GLY A 75 0.37 16.42 17.73
CA GLY A 75 1.03 16.42 19.05
C GLY A 75 0.12 16.41 20.28
N GLY A 76 -0.99 15.68 20.29
CA GLY A 76 -1.95 15.69 21.41
C GLY A 76 -1.82 14.51 22.37
N GLU A 77 -1.15 14.70 23.51
CA GLU A 77 -1.26 13.78 24.68
C GLU A 77 -2.65 13.85 25.35
N GLY A 78 -3.47 14.84 25.03
CA GLY A 78 -4.86 14.93 25.45
C GLY A 78 -5.78 14.44 24.33
N GLY A 79 -6.61 13.43 24.57
CA GLY A 79 -7.52 12.80 23.59
C GLY A 79 -8.62 13.70 22.98
N LYS A 80 -8.40 15.00 22.88
CA LYS A 80 -9.27 16.01 22.28
C LYS A 80 -8.55 16.79 21.18
N CYS A 81 -9.30 17.20 20.16
CA CYS A 81 -8.81 18.00 19.05
C CYS A 81 -8.44 19.42 19.51
N ALA A 82 -7.20 19.85 19.23
CA ALA A 82 -6.74 21.21 19.53
C ALA A 82 -7.54 22.31 18.80
N ARG A 83 -8.18 21.99 17.66
CA ARG A 83 -8.92 22.96 16.84
C ARG A 83 -10.36 23.20 17.29
N CYS A 84 -11.06 22.16 17.74
CA CYS A 84 -12.51 22.24 18.04
C CYS A 84 -12.93 21.60 19.37
N GLY A 85 -12.00 20.96 20.10
CA GLY A 85 -12.29 20.26 21.35
C GLY A 85 -12.98 18.90 21.20
N GLY A 86 -13.33 18.49 19.97
CA GLY A 86 -13.96 17.20 19.65
C GLY A 86 -13.07 15.99 19.93
N GLY A 87 -13.66 14.79 19.94
CA GLY A 87 -12.95 13.54 20.20
C GLY A 87 -11.92 13.19 19.12
N LEU A 88 -10.88 12.44 19.49
CA LEU A 88 -9.91 11.89 18.55
C LEU A 88 -10.20 10.41 18.28
N VAL A 89 -10.11 10.02 17.01
CA VAL A 89 -10.29 8.64 16.55
C VAL A 89 -9.15 8.24 15.63
N THR A 90 -8.70 6.99 15.74
CA THR A 90 -7.68 6.45 14.83
C THR A 90 -8.30 6.16 13.47
N ARG A 91 -7.71 6.69 12.40
CA ARG A 91 -8.10 6.44 11.00
C ARG A 91 -6.87 6.22 10.14
N TYR A 92 -7.05 5.58 9.00
CA TYR A 92 -6.01 5.50 7.98
C TYR A 92 -5.67 6.90 7.46
N VAL A 93 -4.38 7.19 7.33
CA VAL A 93 -3.87 8.46 6.78
C VAL A 93 -4.18 8.56 5.29
N HIS A 94 -4.19 7.42 4.60
CA HIS A 94 -4.41 7.34 3.18
C HIS A 94 -5.78 6.75 2.85
N GLU A 95 -6.35 7.18 1.72
CA GLU A 95 -7.57 6.60 1.18
C GLU A 95 -7.38 5.11 0.88
N ARG A 96 -8.39 4.31 1.22
CA ARG A 96 -8.35 2.85 1.08
C ARG A 96 -8.88 2.41 -0.28
N SER A 97 -8.18 1.48 -0.91
CA SER A 97 -8.57 0.73 -2.09
C SER A 97 -8.70 -0.75 -1.78
N LYS A 98 -9.82 -1.36 -2.18
CA LYS A 98 -10.04 -2.81 -2.09
C LYS A 98 -8.92 -3.63 -2.76
N ARG A 99 -8.30 -3.09 -3.81
CA ARG A 99 -7.23 -3.77 -4.56
C ARG A 99 -5.95 -3.82 -3.74
N LEU A 100 -5.56 -2.71 -3.11
CA LEU A 100 -4.40 -2.68 -2.22
C LEU A 100 -4.67 -3.43 -0.91
N ASP A 101 -5.90 -3.36 -0.38
CA ASP A 101 -6.32 -4.14 0.79
C ASP A 101 -6.15 -5.64 0.55
N MET A 102 -6.53 -6.12 -0.65
CA MET A 102 -6.35 -7.52 -1.03
C MET A 102 -4.87 -7.90 -1.01
N ILE A 103 -4.00 -7.10 -1.67
CA ILE A 103 -2.56 -7.37 -1.68
C ILE A 103 -2.02 -7.42 -0.25
N MET A 104 -2.32 -6.41 0.58
CA MET A 104 -1.83 -6.31 1.96
C MET A 104 -2.30 -7.46 2.85
N THR A 105 -3.56 -7.88 2.70
CA THR A 105 -4.12 -9.04 3.43
C THR A 105 -3.40 -10.33 3.04
N CYS A 106 -2.95 -10.42 1.80
CA CYS A 106 -2.32 -11.60 1.23
C CYS A 106 -0.79 -11.61 1.32
N VAL A 107 -0.16 -10.55 1.84
CA VAL A 107 1.27 -10.54 2.16
C VAL A 107 1.58 -11.70 3.12
N GLY A 108 2.61 -12.48 2.78
CA GLY A 108 2.97 -13.77 3.38
C GLY A 108 2.49 -14.98 2.56
N MET A 109 1.46 -14.81 1.74
CA MET A 109 0.87 -15.87 0.92
C MET A 109 1.21 -15.75 -0.57
N ILE A 110 1.61 -14.56 -1.05
CA ILE A 110 1.95 -14.31 -2.46
C ILE A 110 3.07 -15.26 -2.89
N THR A 111 2.88 -15.93 -4.02
CA THR A 111 3.83 -16.92 -4.56
C THR A 111 4.54 -16.44 -5.81
N GLU A 112 3.91 -15.56 -6.59
CA GLU A 112 4.42 -15.12 -7.89
C GLU A 112 3.97 -13.70 -8.21
N VAL A 113 4.82 -12.96 -8.92
CA VAL A 113 4.46 -11.72 -9.61
C VAL A 113 4.91 -11.82 -11.06
N LYS A 114 3.95 -11.80 -11.99
CA LYS A 114 4.20 -11.74 -13.44
C LYS A 114 4.19 -10.29 -13.90
N ILE A 115 5.08 -10.00 -14.85
CA ILE A 115 5.28 -8.65 -15.38
C ILE A 115 5.21 -8.72 -16.89
N THR A 116 4.35 -7.89 -17.47
CA THR A 116 4.20 -7.74 -18.91
C THR A 116 4.40 -6.28 -19.29
N GLU A 117 5.15 -6.02 -20.36
CA GLU A 117 5.20 -4.67 -20.95
C GLU A 117 3.81 -4.32 -21.50
N ALA A 118 3.36 -3.08 -21.23
CA ALA A 118 2.04 -2.57 -21.56
C ALA A 118 2.10 -1.42 -22.58
#